data_AF-A0A8J5WAE6-F1
#
_entry.id   AF-A0A8J5WAE6-F1
#
_cell.length_a   1.000
_cell.length_b   1.000
_cell.length_c   1.000
_cell.angle_alpha   90.00
_cell.angle_beta   90.00
_cell.angle_gamma   90.00
#
_symmetry.space_group_name_H-M   'P 1'
#
loop_
_entity.id
_entity.type
_entity.pdbx_description
1 polymer ?
#
loop_
_entity_poly.entity_id
_entity_poly.type
_entity_poly.pdbx_seq_one_letter_code
_entity_poly.pdbx_strand_id
1 'polypeptide(L)'
;MQQQMAATVEEQMMVKAIREELPWESLPKRIQATVVSKEDWHRRIVDYCVRKRLPWTSCFARKVCKEGEYYEELTRYLRRNLALYPYHLADYICRVMRISPFRYYCDVLFEAMKNEQPYDSIPNFSAADALRITGVGRNEFIDIMNKCRSKIMWKLSKSIAKELLPGLPADLAIEPWWGVRFVNFTLEEFKKLSEEETSAIDKISKEEVNSYVLFDPEVINGLYKRGMVYFDVPVYPDDRFRVLDSSFRRIMGSSNILKLGYNFQCDLHQLSQSYGELKCFQYYEMLLDIQKLFKGATGGLSGLSKKILGAGLNKTRRNSNWEERPLSQNQKEYAALDAVVLVHIFHHVKGQSQFGVTEGCKVEWKSHIVSQVNSSRSPLRF
;
A
#
# COMPACT_ATOMS: atom_id res chain seq x y z
N MET A 1 -7.42 32.55 3.31
CA MET A 1 -6.09 32.13 2.84
C MET A 1 -5.01 32.24 3.93
N GLN A 2 -4.78 33.41 4.54
CA GLN A 2 -3.77 33.58 5.61
C GLN A 2 -3.98 32.71 6.86
N GLN A 3 -5.22 32.57 7.37
CA GLN A 3 -5.51 31.68 8.51
C GLN A 3 -5.28 30.19 8.19
N GLN A 4 -5.59 29.77 6.96
CA GLN A 4 -5.38 28.40 6.48
C GLN A 4 -3.88 28.07 6.33
N MET A 5 -3.09 29.06 5.90
CA MET A 5 -1.63 28.99 5.83
C MET A 5 -0.98 28.99 7.22
N ALA A 6 -1.48 29.79 8.16
CA ALA A 6 -1.00 29.79 9.54
C ALA A 6 -1.27 28.46 10.26
N ALA A 7 -2.46 27.89 10.08
CA ALA A 7 -2.82 26.57 10.60
C ALA A 7 -1.91 25.46 10.05
N THR A 8 -1.51 25.52 8.77
CA THR A 8 -0.58 24.55 8.18
C THR A 8 0.84 24.69 8.69
N VAL A 9 1.32 25.92 8.96
CA VAL A 9 2.65 26.14 9.57
C VAL A 9 2.70 25.60 11.00
N GLU A 10 1.68 25.85 11.81
CA GLU A 10 1.62 25.35 13.18
C GLU A 10 1.53 23.83 13.24
N GLU A 11 0.76 23.21 12.34
CA GLU A 11 0.70 21.77 12.21
C GLU A 11 2.06 21.17 11.80
N GLN A 12 2.79 21.80 10.87
CA GLN A 12 4.15 21.39 10.49
C GLN A 12 5.13 21.49 11.67
N MET A 13 5.08 22.58 12.44
CA MET A 13 5.89 22.74 13.64
C MET A 13 5.58 21.66 14.69
N MET A 14 4.29 21.33 14.86
CA MET A 14 3.83 20.28 15.76
C MET A 14 4.36 18.91 15.35
N VAL A 15 4.23 18.56 14.07
CA VAL A 15 4.75 17.30 13.51
C VAL A 15 6.27 17.22 13.69
N LYS A 16 7.00 18.33 13.47
CA LYS A 16 8.44 18.37 13.71
C LYS A 16 8.78 18.10 15.18
N ALA A 17 8.09 18.77 16.11
CA ALA A 17 8.31 18.57 17.54
C ALA A 17 8.00 17.13 18.01
N ILE A 18 6.97 16.48 17.44
CA ILE A 18 6.67 15.07 17.72
C ILE A 18 7.77 14.15 17.20
N ARG A 19 8.29 14.40 15.98
CA ARG A 19 9.37 13.60 15.37
C ARG A 19 10.69 13.75 16.11
N GLU A 20 10.97 14.93 16.64
CA GLU A 20 12.15 15.22 17.47
C GLU A 20 11.95 14.78 18.94
N GLU A 21 10.80 14.18 19.27
CA GLU A 21 10.42 13.73 20.62
C GLU A 21 10.56 14.81 21.70
N LEU A 22 10.20 16.05 21.37
CA LEU A 22 10.36 17.18 22.29
C LEU A 22 9.40 17.05 23.49
N PRO A 23 9.90 17.11 24.74
CA PRO A 23 9.06 17.15 25.91
C PRO A 23 8.32 18.49 26.00
N TRP A 24 7.21 18.51 26.74
CA TRP A 24 6.32 19.68 26.88
C TRP A 24 7.08 20.96 27.24
N GLU A 25 8.04 20.85 28.15
CA GLU A 25 8.83 21.95 28.70
C GLU A 25 9.78 22.56 27.66
N SER A 26 10.12 21.83 26.59
CA SER A 26 11.01 22.27 25.52
C SER A 26 10.26 22.68 24.25
N LEU A 27 8.93 22.69 24.26
CA LEU A 27 8.14 23.09 23.11
C LEU A 27 8.28 24.60 22.83
N PRO A 28 8.31 25.02 21.56
CA PRO A 28 8.20 26.42 21.19
C PRO A 28 6.96 27.07 21.83
N LYS A 29 7.10 28.29 22.36
CA LYS A 29 6.00 29.06 22.97
C LYS A 29 4.76 29.15 22.09
N ARG A 30 4.97 29.21 20.77
CA ARG A 30 3.88 29.20 19.78
C ARG A 30 3.05 27.91 19.82
N ILE A 31 3.69 26.75 19.99
CA ILE A 31 2.99 25.47 20.14
C ILE A 31 2.29 25.40 21.50
N GLN A 32 2.94 25.85 22.58
CA GLN A 32 2.35 25.89 23.93
C GLN A 32 1.13 26.84 24.02
N ALA A 33 1.05 27.86 23.15
CA ALA A 33 -0.13 28.71 23.05
C ALA A 33 -1.32 27.98 22.39
N THR A 34 -1.06 27.05 21.47
CA THR A 34 -2.09 26.28 20.74
C THR A 34 -2.50 24.99 21.46
N VAL A 35 -1.54 24.29 22.04
CA VAL A 35 -1.72 23.07 22.82
C VAL A 35 -1.65 23.51 24.28
N VAL A 36 -2.80 23.68 24.93
CA VAL A 36 -2.94 24.51 26.15
C VAL A 36 -2.38 23.83 27.41
N SER A 37 -2.10 22.53 27.36
CA SER A 37 -1.60 21.75 28.50
C SER A 37 -0.65 20.62 28.07
N LYS A 38 0.07 20.08 29.05
CA LYS A 38 0.92 18.89 28.89
C LYS A 38 0.09 17.67 28.49
N GLU A 39 -1.11 17.54 29.06
CA GLU A 39 -2.06 16.46 28.75
C GLU A 39 -2.56 16.58 27.30
N ASP A 40 -2.83 17.80 26.82
CA ASP A 40 -3.18 18.06 25.42
C ASP A 40 -2.03 17.66 24.50
N TRP A 41 -0.79 17.94 24.90
CA TRP A 41 0.38 17.54 24.13
C TRP A 41 0.52 16.02 24.04
N HIS A 42 0.38 15.32 25.16
CA HIS A 42 0.37 13.86 25.16
C HIS A 42 -0.71 13.29 24.24
N ARG A 43 -1.92 13.85 24.25
CA ARG A 43 -2.99 13.46 23.32
C ARG A 43 -2.62 13.69 21.85
N ARG A 44 -1.99 14.82 21.52
CA ARG A 44 -1.52 15.12 20.15
C ARG A 44 -0.43 14.16 19.69
N ILE A 45 0.49 13.78 20.58
CA ILE A 45 1.53 12.77 20.29
C ILE A 45 0.89 11.43 19.93
N VAL A 46 -0.02 10.94 20.78
CA VAL A 46 -0.69 9.65 20.57
C VAL A 46 -1.51 9.66 19.28
N ASP A 47 -2.34 10.68 19.07
CA ASP A 47 -3.16 10.84 17.87
C ASP A 47 -2.31 10.89 16.59
N TYR A 48 -1.18 11.62 16.59
CA TYR A 48 -0.26 11.60 15.45
C TYR A 48 0.29 10.20 15.18
N CYS A 49 0.81 9.52 16.21
CA CYS A 49 1.41 8.19 16.06
C CYS A 49 0.39 7.15 15.58
N VAL A 50 -0.84 7.18 16.12
CA VAL A 50 -1.97 6.33 15.72
C VAL A 50 -2.35 6.56 14.26
N ARG A 51 -2.53 7.82 13.84
CA ARG A 51 -2.87 8.16 12.44
C ARG A 51 -1.80 7.70 11.46
N LYS A 52 -0.52 7.79 11.87
CA LYS A 52 0.62 7.30 11.11
C LYS A 52 0.87 5.80 11.27
N ARG A 53 0.10 5.11 12.12
CA ARG A 53 0.16 3.67 12.39
C ARG A 53 1.57 3.21 12.77
N LEU A 54 2.26 4.00 13.59
CA LEU A 54 3.64 3.71 13.96
C LEU A 54 3.69 2.58 15.01
N PRO A 55 4.72 1.73 15.00
CA PRO A 55 4.97 0.79 16.10
C PRO A 55 5.18 1.56 17.41
N TRP A 56 4.52 1.11 18.49
CA TRP A 56 4.63 1.78 19.79
C TRP A 56 6.08 1.88 20.25
N THR A 57 6.82 0.77 20.15
CA THR A 57 8.22 0.64 20.56
C THR A 57 9.16 1.65 19.90
N SER A 58 8.83 2.14 18.70
CA SER A 58 9.69 3.03 17.91
C SER A 58 9.14 4.46 17.76
N CYS A 59 8.03 4.80 18.42
CA CYS A 59 7.42 6.13 18.30
C CYS A 59 7.29 6.83 19.66
N PHE A 60 7.06 8.15 19.62
CA PHE A 60 7.05 8.98 20.81
C PHE A 60 5.95 8.60 21.82
N ALA A 61 4.86 7.97 21.37
CA ALA A 61 3.78 7.49 22.22
C ALA A 61 4.28 6.64 23.41
N ARG A 62 5.40 5.90 23.26
CA ARG A 62 5.98 5.08 24.33
C ARG A 62 6.37 5.82 25.60
N LYS A 63 6.62 7.13 25.50
CA LYS A 63 6.97 7.98 26.64
C LYS A 63 5.74 8.56 27.36
N VAL A 64 4.55 8.45 26.76
CA VAL A 64 3.35 9.16 27.23
C VAL A 64 2.14 8.26 27.49
N CYS A 65 2.10 7.03 26.94
CA CYS A 65 1.07 6.04 27.26
C CYS A 65 1.61 4.61 27.23
N LYS A 66 0.87 3.69 27.87
CA LYS A 66 1.23 2.26 27.89
C LYS A 66 0.96 1.61 26.53
N GLU A 67 1.72 0.57 26.21
CA GLU A 67 1.61 -0.16 24.94
C GLU A 67 0.18 -0.67 24.66
N GLY A 68 -0.47 -1.25 25.67
CA GLY A 68 -1.87 -1.69 25.55
C GLY A 68 -2.84 -0.57 25.23
N GLU A 69 -2.76 0.56 25.95
CA GLU A 69 -3.61 1.73 25.73
C GLU A 69 -3.43 2.30 24.31
N TYR A 70 -2.18 2.31 23.81
CA TYR A 70 -1.86 2.76 22.46
C TYR A 70 -2.51 1.88 21.39
N TYR A 71 -2.32 0.56 21.46
CA TYR A 71 -2.86 -0.35 20.44
C TYR A 71 -4.39 -0.48 20.53
N GLU A 72 -4.99 -0.31 21.71
CA GLU A 72 -6.44 -0.16 21.86
C GLU A 72 -6.96 1.09 21.14
N GLU A 73 -6.31 2.24 21.32
CA GLU A 73 -6.70 3.47 20.61
C GLU A 73 -6.44 3.33 19.11
N LEU A 74 -5.33 2.73 18.69
CA LEU A 74 -5.01 2.48 17.29
C LEU A 74 -6.08 1.61 16.62
N THR A 75 -6.43 0.46 17.21
CA THR A 75 -7.43 -0.44 16.65
C THR A 75 -8.84 0.17 16.69
N ARG A 76 -9.16 0.97 17.70
CA ARG A 76 -10.41 1.76 17.76
C ARG A 76 -10.47 2.81 16.65
N TYR A 77 -9.39 3.56 16.45
CA TYR A 77 -9.28 4.56 15.39
C TYR A 77 -9.42 3.91 14.00
N LEU A 78 -8.66 2.85 13.72
CA LEU A 78 -8.71 2.19 12.41
C LEU A 78 -10.09 1.62 12.09
N ARG A 79 -10.76 0.98 13.05
CA ARG A 79 -12.14 0.47 12.86
C ARG A 79 -13.14 1.56 12.55
N ARG A 80 -13.12 2.67 13.30
CA ARG A 80 -14.01 3.83 13.07
C ARG A 80 -13.82 4.45 11.69
N ASN A 81 -12.61 4.37 11.14
CA ASN A 81 -12.28 4.86 9.82
C ASN A 81 -12.34 3.77 8.74
N LEU A 82 -12.90 2.59 9.04
CA LEU A 82 -13.02 1.44 8.14
C LEU A 82 -11.68 1.06 7.47
N ALA A 83 -10.57 1.30 8.16
CA ALA A 83 -9.23 1.19 7.60
C ALA A 83 -8.73 -0.25 7.52
N LEU A 84 -7.78 -0.49 6.62
CA LEU A 84 -7.10 -1.77 6.44
C LEU A 84 -6.47 -2.25 7.76
N TYR A 85 -6.53 -3.56 8.03
CA TYR A 85 -5.85 -4.17 9.15
C TYR A 85 -4.36 -3.84 9.14
N PRO A 86 -3.76 -3.43 10.26
CA PRO A 86 -2.36 -3.03 10.32
C PRO A 86 -1.44 -4.26 10.42
N TYR A 87 -1.24 -4.99 9.32
CA TYR A 87 -0.43 -6.22 9.29
C TYR A 87 0.99 -6.06 9.82
N HIS A 88 1.63 -4.91 9.59
CA HIS A 88 2.96 -4.59 10.12
C HIS A 88 3.00 -4.46 11.66
N LEU A 89 1.83 -4.40 12.31
CA LEU A 89 1.65 -4.38 13.77
C LEU A 89 0.98 -5.67 14.28
N ALA A 90 0.87 -6.70 13.42
CA ALA A 90 0.15 -7.93 13.73
C ALA A 90 0.74 -8.66 14.93
N ASP A 91 2.05 -8.57 15.20
CA ASP A 91 2.65 -9.27 16.35
C ASP A 91 1.93 -8.91 17.64
N TYR A 92 1.91 -7.63 18.03
CA TYR A 92 1.24 -7.23 19.27
C TYR A 92 -0.28 -7.45 19.20
N ILE A 93 -0.91 -7.11 18.08
CA ILE A 93 -2.38 -7.12 17.95
C ILE A 93 -2.94 -8.55 17.95
N CYS A 94 -2.30 -9.49 17.25
CA CYS A 94 -2.71 -10.90 17.26
C CYS A 94 -2.23 -11.58 18.54
N ARG A 95 -0.94 -11.47 18.89
CA ARG A 95 -0.32 -12.26 19.96
C ARG A 95 -0.78 -11.81 21.34
N VAL A 96 -0.82 -10.50 21.59
CA VAL A 96 -1.11 -9.94 22.91
C VAL A 96 -2.59 -9.56 23.04
N MET A 97 -3.13 -8.79 22.08
CA MET A 97 -4.53 -8.35 22.18
C MET A 97 -5.55 -9.43 21.75
N ARG A 98 -5.10 -10.55 21.16
CA ARG A 98 -5.95 -11.61 20.62
C ARG A 98 -6.99 -11.11 19.61
N ILE A 99 -6.59 -10.15 18.76
CA ILE A 99 -7.40 -9.61 17.66
C ILE A 99 -6.82 -10.10 16.32
N SER A 100 -7.40 -11.18 15.79
CA SER A 100 -7.08 -11.66 14.45
C SER A 100 -7.60 -10.71 13.36
N PRO A 101 -7.04 -10.75 12.14
CA PRO A 101 -7.59 -10.03 10.98
C PRO A 101 -9.08 -10.34 10.77
N PHE A 102 -9.49 -11.59 10.96
CA PHE A 102 -10.89 -12.02 10.88
C PHE A 102 -11.79 -11.27 11.88
N ARG A 103 -11.43 -11.31 13.17
CA ARG A 103 -12.20 -10.61 14.20
C ARG A 103 -12.24 -9.10 13.96
N TYR A 104 -11.12 -8.53 13.51
CA TYR A 104 -11.03 -7.12 13.14
C TYR A 104 -12.01 -6.77 12.01
N TYR A 105 -12.01 -7.52 10.91
CA TYR A 105 -12.88 -7.21 9.78
C TYR A 105 -14.37 -7.47 10.08
N CYS A 106 -14.71 -8.47 10.88
CA CYS A 106 -16.06 -8.60 11.40
C CYS A 106 -16.50 -7.35 12.19
N ASP A 107 -15.61 -6.79 13.02
CA ASP A 107 -15.89 -5.53 13.73
C ASP A 107 -15.96 -4.32 12.77
N VAL A 108 -15.16 -4.26 11.70
CA VAL A 108 -15.22 -3.19 10.67
C VAL A 108 -16.55 -3.25 9.92
N LEU A 109 -16.96 -4.43 9.45
CA LEU A 109 -18.24 -4.63 8.79
C LEU A 109 -19.38 -4.23 9.72
N PHE A 110 -19.33 -4.67 10.98
CA PHE A 110 -20.30 -4.25 11.99
C PHE A 110 -20.34 -2.73 12.20
N GLU A 111 -19.19 -2.05 12.25
CA GLU A 111 -19.13 -0.60 12.43
C GLU A 111 -19.76 0.13 11.24
N ALA A 112 -19.53 -0.32 10.01
CA ALA A 112 -20.20 0.22 8.82
C ALA A 112 -21.73 0.02 8.91
N MET A 113 -22.19 -1.19 9.25
CA MET A 113 -23.61 -1.51 9.39
C MET A 113 -24.30 -0.66 10.47
N LYS A 114 -23.65 -0.54 11.63
CA LYS A 114 -24.15 0.21 12.79
C LYS A 114 -24.31 1.70 12.48
N ASN A 115 -23.44 2.25 11.64
CA ASN A 115 -23.50 3.63 11.20
C ASN A 115 -24.30 3.81 9.89
N GLU A 116 -25.02 2.77 9.46
CA GLU A 116 -25.84 2.72 8.24
C GLU A 116 -25.09 3.11 6.97
N GLN A 117 -23.78 2.88 6.96
CA GLN A 117 -22.95 3.17 5.81
C GLN A 117 -23.08 2.06 4.76
N PRO A 118 -23.18 2.39 3.46
CA PRO A 118 -23.18 1.38 2.41
C PRO A 118 -21.82 0.68 2.37
N TYR A 119 -21.78 -0.58 1.90
CA TYR A 119 -20.52 -1.33 1.74
C TYR A 119 -19.46 -0.54 0.95
N ASP A 120 -19.89 0.23 -0.06
CA ASP A 120 -19.04 1.04 -0.92
C ASP A 120 -18.33 2.20 -0.18
N SER A 121 -18.68 2.48 1.09
CA SER A 121 -17.94 3.43 1.94
C SER A 121 -16.66 2.83 2.53
N ILE A 122 -16.53 1.50 2.53
CA ILE A 122 -15.32 0.82 3.00
C ILE A 122 -14.24 1.04 1.94
N PRO A 123 -13.05 1.59 2.29
CA PRO A 123 -11.96 1.78 1.35
C PRO A 123 -11.61 0.48 0.60
N ASN A 124 -11.29 0.58 -0.70
CA ASN A 124 -11.10 -0.56 -1.59
C ASN A 124 -10.19 -1.68 -1.03
N PHE A 125 -9.02 -1.31 -0.48
CA PHE A 125 -8.12 -2.30 0.12
C PHE A 125 -8.70 -2.96 1.36
N SER A 126 -9.39 -2.21 2.22
CA SER A 126 -10.09 -2.76 3.37
C SER A 126 -11.22 -3.71 2.94
N ALA A 127 -11.98 -3.35 1.90
CA ALA A 127 -13.09 -4.15 1.40
C ALA A 127 -12.61 -5.45 0.76
N ALA A 128 -11.58 -5.37 -0.10
CA ALA A 128 -10.96 -6.54 -0.73
C ALA A 128 -10.41 -7.51 0.33
N ASP A 129 -9.75 -6.97 1.36
CA ASP A 129 -9.18 -7.80 2.41
C ASP A 129 -10.25 -8.36 3.36
N ALA A 130 -11.29 -7.58 3.68
CA ALA A 130 -12.44 -8.06 4.43
C ALA A 130 -13.16 -9.21 3.68
N LEU A 131 -13.38 -9.08 2.37
CA LEU A 131 -13.93 -10.15 1.54
C LEU A 131 -13.04 -11.39 1.58
N ARG A 132 -11.73 -11.23 1.38
CA ARG A 132 -10.76 -12.35 1.40
C ARG A 132 -10.76 -13.11 2.72
N ILE A 133 -10.87 -12.40 3.84
CA ILE A 133 -10.74 -12.99 5.18
C ILE A 133 -12.07 -13.49 5.75
N THR A 134 -13.18 -12.80 5.45
CA THR A 134 -14.50 -13.10 6.04
C THR A 134 -15.45 -13.78 5.06
N GLY A 135 -15.21 -13.65 3.75
CA GLY A 135 -16.17 -14.06 2.72
C GLY A 135 -17.33 -13.08 2.50
N VAL A 136 -17.38 -11.97 3.24
CA VAL A 136 -18.46 -10.97 3.12
C VAL A 136 -18.12 -9.92 2.07
N GLY A 137 -18.71 -10.07 0.89
CA GLY A 137 -18.71 -9.07 -0.16
C GLY A 137 -19.86 -8.10 -0.04
N ARG A 138 -20.04 -7.30 -1.09
CA ARG A 138 -21.10 -6.28 -1.18
C ARG A 138 -22.50 -6.89 -1.05
N ASN A 139 -22.75 -8.01 -1.72
CA ASN A 139 -24.07 -8.63 -1.76
C ASN A 139 -24.43 -9.26 -0.40
N GLU A 140 -23.46 -9.96 0.20
CA GLU A 140 -23.60 -10.57 1.52
C GLU A 140 -23.80 -9.49 2.59
N PHE A 141 -23.06 -8.38 2.51
CA PHE A 141 -23.25 -7.25 3.41
C PHE A 141 -24.65 -6.65 3.30
N ILE A 142 -25.15 -6.43 2.08
CA ILE A 142 -26.51 -5.90 1.85
C ILE A 142 -27.57 -6.84 2.40
N ASP A 143 -27.43 -8.14 2.18
CA ASP A 143 -28.35 -9.16 2.71
C ASP A 143 -28.35 -9.16 4.24
N ILE A 144 -27.17 -9.16 4.87
CA ILE A 144 -27.04 -9.06 6.33
C ILE A 144 -27.68 -7.76 6.85
N MET A 145 -27.42 -6.63 6.19
CA MET A 145 -28.01 -5.34 6.54
C MET A 145 -29.54 -5.34 6.49
N ASN A 146 -30.12 -5.95 5.45
CA ASN A 146 -31.56 -6.06 5.30
C ASN A 146 -32.17 -6.98 6.38
N LYS A 147 -31.52 -8.11 6.69
CA LYS A 147 -31.90 -9.01 7.79
C LYS A 147 -31.81 -8.34 9.16
N CYS A 148 -30.82 -7.49 9.36
CA CYS A 148 -30.66 -6.69 10.56
C CYS A 148 -31.79 -5.67 10.73
N ARG A 149 -32.17 -4.98 9.65
CA ARG A 149 -33.28 -3.99 9.62
C ARG A 149 -34.64 -4.63 9.84
N SER A 150 -34.88 -5.82 9.29
CA SER A 150 -36.15 -6.53 9.47
C SER A 150 -36.36 -7.01 10.91
N LYS A 151 -35.29 -7.15 11.70
CA LYS A 151 -35.37 -7.58 13.11
C LYS A 151 -35.55 -6.45 14.12
N ILE A 152 -35.15 -5.19 13.84
CA ILE A 152 -35.27 -4.06 14.78
C ILE A 152 -35.49 -2.71 14.06
N MET A 153 -36.54 -1.97 14.46
CA MET A 153 -36.91 -0.66 13.87
C MET A 153 -36.10 0.57 14.35
N TRP A 154 -35.21 0.50 15.35
CA TRP A 154 -34.56 1.73 15.88
C TRP A 154 -33.16 1.62 16.51
N LYS A 155 -32.46 0.47 16.48
CA LYS A 155 -31.00 0.41 16.72
C LYS A 155 -30.41 -0.97 16.43
N LEU A 156 -29.34 -1.04 15.63
CA LEU A 156 -28.59 -2.28 15.42
C LEU A 156 -27.84 -2.68 16.70
N SER A 157 -28.13 -3.87 17.25
CA SER A 157 -27.37 -4.41 18.38
C SER A 157 -26.14 -5.19 17.90
N LYS A 158 -25.04 -5.12 18.67
CA LYS A 158 -23.79 -5.84 18.35
C LYS A 158 -23.95 -7.36 18.39
N SER A 159 -24.89 -7.89 19.17
CA SER A 159 -25.15 -9.34 19.24
C SER A 159 -25.80 -9.86 17.96
N ILE A 160 -26.82 -9.17 17.43
CA ILE A 160 -27.56 -9.61 16.23
C ILE A 160 -26.67 -9.58 14.99
N ALA A 161 -25.90 -8.52 14.81
CA ALA A 161 -24.99 -8.44 13.68
C ALA A 161 -23.87 -9.50 13.78
N LYS A 162 -23.40 -9.82 14.99
CA LYS A 162 -22.44 -10.90 15.19
C LYS A 162 -22.99 -12.29 14.89
N GLU A 163 -24.28 -12.53 15.09
CA GLU A 163 -24.94 -13.81 14.73
C GLU A 163 -25.07 -13.97 13.21
N LEU A 164 -25.22 -12.87 12.48
CA LEU A 164 -25.39 -12.88 11.02
C LEU A 164 -24.07 -12.79 10.26
N LEU A 165 -23.03 -12.26 10.89
CA LEU A 165 -21.67 -12.29 10.37
C LEU A 165 -21.09 -13.72 10.48
N PRO A 166 -20.12 -14.08 9.62
CA PRO A 166 -19.45 -15.37 9.69
C PRO A 166 -18.86 -15.63 11.08
N GLY A 167 -18.99 -16.87 11.56
CA GLY A 167 -18.39 -17.33 12.82
C GLY A 167 -16.94 -17.81 12.68
N LEU A 168 -16.52 -18.14 11.45
CA LEU A 168 -15.17 -18.61 11.11
C LEU A 168 -14.63 -17.82 9.91
N PRO A 169 -13.30 -17.69 9.78
CA PRO A 169 -12.69 -17.10 8.60
C PRO A 169 -13.00 -17.91 7.35
N ALA A 170 -13.04 -17.23 6.21
CA ALA A 170 -13.12 -17.87 4.90
C ALA A 170 -11.83 -18.66 4.60
N ASP A 171 -11.91 -19.62 3.69
CA ASP A 171 -10.73 -20.38 3.28
C ASP A 171 -9.77 -19.45 2.54
N LEU A 172 -8.56 -19.36 3.07
CA LEU A 172 -7.52 -18.47 2.59
C LEU A 172 -6.53 -19.24 1.73
N ALA A 173 -6.20 -18.72 0.54
CA ALA A 173 -5.06 -19.19 -0.22
C ALA A 173 -3.77 -18.75 0.50
N ILE A 174 -3.21 -19.65 1.30
CA ILE A 174 -1.98 -19.43 2.06
C ILE A 174 -0.80 -19.80 1.18
N GLU A 175 0.14 -18.87 1.00
CA GLU A 175 1.34 -19.15 0.21
C GLU A 175 2.35 -19.99 1.01
N PRO A 176 3.10 -20.91 0.36
CA PRO A 176 4.05 -21.80 1.03
C PRO A 176 5.11 -21.09 1.88
N TRP A 177 5.46 -19.86 1.52
CA TRP A 177 6.51 -19.06 2.15
C TRP A 177 6.00 -18.11 3.24
N TRP A 178 4.68 -18.02 3.46
CA TRP A 178 4.14 -17.22 4.56
C TRP A 178 4.58 -17.79 5.91
N GLY A 179 4.92 -16.90 6.83
CA GLY A 179 5.24 -17.27 8.21
C GLY A 179 3.97 -17.62 8.98
N VAL A 180 3.98 -18.73 9.70
CA VAL A 180 2.96 -19.13 10.67
C VAL A 180 3.42 -18.67 12.04
N ARG A 181 2.65 -17.80 12.69
CA ARG A 181 2.92 -17.33 14.04
C ARG A 181 1.77 -17.73 14.96
N PHE A 182 2.09 -17.98 16.22
CA PHE A 182 1.07 -18.29 17.24
C PHE A 182 0.78 -17.08 18.13
N VAL A 183 -0.39 -17.12 18.74
CA VAL A 183 -0.81 -16.12 19.74
C VAL A 183 -0.49 -16.60 21.16
N ASN A 184 -0.54 -15.71 22.15
CA ASN A 184 -0.39 -16.15 23.54
C ASN A 184 -1.57 -17.04 23.95
N PHE A 185 -1.31 -18.30 24.30
CA PHE A 185 -2.32 -19.25 24.73
C PHE A 185 -2.66 -19.09 26.22
N THR A 186 -3.93 -19.30 26.56
CA THR A 186 -4.33 -19.60 27.94
C THR A 186 -3.96 -21.05 28.28
N LEU A 187 -3.85 -21.36 29.58
CA LEU A 187 -3.61 -22.74 30.03
C LEU A 187 -4.69 -23.73 29.54
N GLU A 188 -5.93 -23.29 29.42
CA GLU A 188 -7.03 -24.13 28.92
C GLU A 188 -6.94 -24.39 27.42
N GLU A 189 -6.59 -23.37 26.63
CA GLU A 189 -6.38 -23.53 25.19
C GLU A 189 -5.21 -24.49 24.94
N PHE A 190 -4.10 -24.33 25.68
CA PHE A 190 -2.92 -25.17 25.54
C PHE A 190 -3.22 -26.64 25.83
N LYS A 191 -4.02 -26.93 26.87
CA LYS A 191 -4.42 -28.31 27.22
C LYS A 191 -5.34 -28.99 26.20
N LYS A 192 -5.95 -28.23 25.30
CA LYS A 192 -6.89 -28.74 24.28
C LYS A 192 -6.23 -28.98 22.93
N LEU A 193 -4.93 -28.73 22.81
CA LEU A 193 -4.18 -28.98 21.59
C LEU A 193 -4.00 -30.49 21.37
N SER A 194 -4.07 -30.93 20.12
CA SER A 194 -3.66 -32.29 19.77
C SER A 194 -2.14 -32.46 19.85
N GLU A 195 -1.64 -33.69 19.72
CA GLU A 195 -0.20 -33.96 19.65
C GLU A 195 0.43 -33.29 18.42
N GLU A 196 -0.26 -33.32 17.28
CA GLU A 196 0.18 -32.70 16.02
C GLU A 196 0.22 -31.17 16.13
N GLU A 197 -0.80 -30.56 16.75
CA GLU A 197 -0.87 -29.12 16.98
C GLU A 197 0.22 -28.65 17.95
N THR A 198 0.47 -29.43 19.01
CA THR A 198 1.53 -29.17 19.98
C THR A 198 2.90 -29.25 19.29
N SER A 199 3.11 -30.26 18.43
CA SER A 199 4.34 -30.41 17.65
C SER A 199 4.57 -29.22 16.71
N ALA A 200 3.51 -28.74 16.02
CA ALA A 200 3.61 -27.56 15.16
C ALA A 200 4.01 -26.29 15.93
N ILE A 201 3.42 -26.06 17.12
CA ILE A 201 3.75 -24.91 17.98
C ILE A 201 5.18 -24.99 18.51
N ASP A 202 5.61 -26.18 18.91
CA ASP A 202 6.97 -26.43 19.41
C ASP A 202 8.02 -26.16 18.32
N LYS A 203 7.76 -26.58 17.08
CA LYS A 203 8.62 -26.34 15.94
C LYS A 203 8.83 -24.84 15.67
N ILE A 204 7.75 -24.06 15.69
CA ILE A 204 7.82 -22.59 15.53
C ILE A 204 8.63 -21.95 16.67
N SER A 205 8.44 -22.44 17.90
CA SER A 205 9.02 -21.83 19.11
C SER A 205 10.49 -22.17 19.33
N LYS A 206 10.91 -23.39 18.99
CA LYS A 206 12.25 -23.92 19.33
C LYS A 206 13.23 -23.89 18.17
N GLU A 207 12.73 -24.04 16.94
CA GLU A 207 13.59 -24.18 15.75
C GLU A 207 13.69 -22.88 14.94
N GLU A 208 12.94 -21.83 15.31
CA GLU A 208 12.76 -20.58 14.53
C GLU A 208 12.28 -20.81 13.09
N VAL A 209 11.74 -21.99 12.82
CA VAL A 209 11.19 -22.40 11.53
C VAL A 209 9.70 -22.09 11.50
N ASN A 210 9.27 -21.18 10.63
CA ASN A 210 7.87 -20.75 10.59
C ASN A 210 7.23 -20.73 9.20
N SER A 211 7.90 -21.13 8.12
CA SER A 211 7.27 -21.15 6.79
C SER A 211 6.17 -22.19 6.70
N TYR A 212 5.01 -21.79 6.17
CA TYR A 212 3.80 -22.61 6.06
C TYR A 212 4.04 -23.98 5.41
N VAL A 213 4.89 -24.05 4.38
CA VAL A 213 5.25 -25.29 3.67
C VAL A 213 5.82 -26.41 4.56
N LEU A 214 6.27 -26.07 5.77
CA LEU A 214 6.92 -26.99 6.70
C LEU A 214 5.96 -27.61 7.71
N PHE A 215 4.66 -27.35 7.56
CA PHE A 215 3.60 -27.81 8.43
C PHE A 215 2.51 -28.54 7.64
N ASP A 216 1.75 -29.38 8.34
CA ASP A 216 0.54 -29.98 7.80
C ASP A 216 -0.54 -28.88 7.57
N PRO A 217 -1.05 -28.72 6.33
CA PRO A 217 -2.10 -27.76 6.01
C PRO A 217 -3.37 -27.89 6.86
N GLU A 218 -3.79 -29.11 7.20
CA GLU A 218 -5.01 -29.35 7.96
C GLU A 218 -4.86 -28.89 9.41
N VAL A 219 -3.71 -29.18 10.02
CA VAL A 219 -3.36 -28.76 11.38
C VAL A 219 -3.33 -27.23 11.48
N ILE A 220 -2.61 -26.56 10.57
CA ILE A 220 -2.51 -25.09 10.58
C ILE A 220 -3.86 -24.44 10.28
N ASN A 221 -4.66 -25.00 9.36
CA ASN A 221 -6.00 -24.48 9.08
C ASN A 221 -6.93 -24.61 10.30
N GLY A 222 -6.87 -25.73 11.03
CA GLY A 222 -7.62 -25.93 12.28
C GLY A 222 -7.24 -24.93 13.36
N LEU A 223 -5.93 -24.66 13.54
CA LEU A 223 -5.44 -23.63 14.45
C LEU A 223 -5.88 -22.21 14.00
N TYR A 224 -5.81 -21.92 12.69
CA TYR A 224 -6.18 -20.62 12.12
C TYR A 224 -7.66 -20.32 12.31
N LYS A 225 -8.54 -21.29 12.02
CA LYS A 225 -10.00 -21.17 12.20
C LYS A 225 -10.38 -20.94 13.67
N ARG A 226 -9.59 -21.45 14.61
CA ARG A 226 -9.74 -21.21 16.06
C ARG A 226 -9.06 -19.91 16.54
N GLY A 227 -8.39 -19.17 15.66
CA GLY A 227 -7.69 -17.92 16.01
C GLY A 227 -6.46 -18.14 16.90
N MET A 228 -5.84 -19.31 16.82
CA MET A 228 -4.65 -19.69 17.58
C MET A 228 -3.34 -19.36 16.82
N VAL A 229 -3.42 -19.27 15.50
CA VAL A 229 -2.31 -18.83 14.65
C VAL A 229 -2.76 -17.69 13.73
N TYR A 230 -1.78 -16.93 13.27
CA TYR A 230 -1.94 -15.90 12.25
C TYR A 230 -0.78 -15.98 11.26
N PHE A 231 -1.01 -15.48 10.05
CA PHE A 231 0.00 -15.49 9.00
C PHE A 231 0.72 -14.14 8.97
N ASP A 232 2.04 -14.23 8.92
CA ASP A 232 2.95 -13.12 8.74
C ASP A 232 3.55 -13.20 7.33
N VAL A 233 3.59 -12.07 6.64
CA VAL A 233 4.23 -11.98 5.33
C VAL A 233 5.60 -11.38 5.60
N PRO A 234 6.69 -12.16 5.55
CA PRO A 234 8.02 -11.66 5.86
C PRO A 234 8.39 -10.58 4.84
N VAL A 235 8.36 -9.33 5.29
CA VAL A 235 8.83 -8.15 4.56
C VAL A 235 9.82 -7.43 5.46
N TYR A 236 11.11 -7.61 5.18
CA TYR A 236 12.22 -7.05 5.94
C TYR A 236 12.64 -5.69 5.37
N PRO A 237 13.21 -4.78 6.19
CA PRO A 237 13.75 -3.50 5.70
C PRO A 237 14.83 -3.66 4.60
N ASP A 238 15.51 -4.80 4.59
CA ASP A 238 16.51 -5.17 3.58
C ASP A 238 15.94 -5.99 2.43
N ASP A 239 14.63 -6.30 2.42
CA ASP A 239 13.96 -6.92 1.29
C ASP A 239 13.93 -5.93 0.14
N ARG A 240 14.98 -6.03 -0.65
CA ARG A 240 15.14 -5.24 -1.85
C ARG A 240 14.63 -6.07 -3.01
N PHE A 241 13.94 -5.43 -3.91
CA PHE A 241 13.85 -5.85 -5.30
C PHE A 241 15.24 -5.76 -5.98
N ARG A 242 16.32 -6.29 -5.38
CA ARG A 242 17.71 -6.27 -5.88
C ARG A 242 17.80 -6.83 -7.30
N VAL A 243 16.98 -7.83 -7.61
CA VAL A 243 16.83 -8.39 -8.96
C VAL A 243 16.28 -7.34 -9.93
N LEU A 244 15.29 -6.55 -9.52
CA LEU A 244 14.72 -5.48 -10.34
C LEU A 244 15.77 -4.38 -10.61
N ASP A 245 16.47 -3.91 -9.58
CA ASP A 245 17.49 -2.86 -9.73
C ASP A 245 18.65 -3.32 -10.61
N SER A 246 19.21 -4.50 -10.36
CA SER A 246 20.31 -5.04 -11.18
C SER A 246 19.88 -5.31 -12.62
N SER A 247 18.67 -5.84 -12.84
CA SER A 247 18.15 -6.12 -14.19
C SER A 247 17.87 -4.84 -14.97
N PHE A 248 17.18 -3.88 -14.35
CA PHE A 248 16.89 -2.59 -15.00
C PHE A 248 18.14 -1.77 -15.22
N ARG A 249 19.14 -1.78 -14.32
CA ARG A 249 20.43 -1.11 -14.55
C ARG A 249 21.11 -1.61 -15.82
N ARG A 250 21.10 -2.94 -16.07
CA ARG A 250 21.69 -3.51 -17.29
C ARG A 250 21.02 -2.99 -18.56
N ILE A 251 19.71 -2.70 -18.52
CA ILE A 251 18.95 -2.19 -19.67
C ILE A 251 19.07 -0.67 -19.79
N MET A 252 18.71 0.04 -18.72
CA MET A 252 18.71 1.51 -18.65
C MET A 252 20.11 2.07 -18.88
N GLY A 253 21.12 1.43 -18.32
CA GLY A 253 22.53 1.83 -18.39
C GLY A 253 23.31 1.37 -19.63
N SER A 254 22.69 0.61 -20.54
CA SER A 254 23.39 0.13 -21.73
C SER A 254 23.42 1.16 -22.85
N SER A 255 24.62 1.46 -23.35
CA SER A 255 24.86 2.22 -24.59
C SER A 255 24.49 1.46 -25.87
N ASN A 256 24.23 0.15 -25.78
CA ASN A 256 23.84 -0.67 -26.94
C ASN A 256 22.32 -0.79 -27.10
N ILE A 257 21.55 -0.31 -26.12
CA ILE A 257 20.09 -0.41 -26.12
C ILE A 257 19.51 1.01 -26.18
N LEU A 258 18.87 1.35 -27.30
CA LEU A 258 18.09 2.58 -27.42
C LEU A 258 16.77 2.43 -26.65
N LYS A 259 16.55 3.29 -25.66
CA LYS A 259 15.29 3.40 -24.93
C LYS A 259 14.42 4.47 -25.57
N LEU A 260 13.17 4.14 -25.83
CA LEU A 260 12.17 5.07 -26.35
C LEU A 260 11.20 5.42 -25.23
N GLY A 261 10.93 6.71 -25.04
CA GLY A 261 9.93 7.19 -24.10
C GLY A 261 9.11 8.33 -24.69
N TYR A 262 8.05 8.73 -23.99
CA TYR A 262 7.24 9.89 -24.34
C TYR A 262 6.97 10.70 -23.08
N ASN A 263 7.55 11.91 -22.99
CA ASN A 263 7.57 12.69 -21.74
C ASN A 263 8.19 11.90 -20.57
N PHE A 264 9.24 11.14 -20.87
CA PHE A 264 9.82 10.14 -19.96
C PHE A 264 10.42 10.75 -18.69
N GLN A 265 10.78 12.04 -18.74
CA GLN A 265 11.24 12.80 -17.58
C GLN A 265 10.20 12.79 -16.43
N CYS A 266 8.91 12.88 -16.75
CA CYS A 266 7.85 12.78 -15.74
C CYS A 266 7.79 11.39 -15.11
N ASP A 267 7.92 10.34 -15.92
CA ASP A 267 7.93 8.96 -15.42
C ASP A 267 9.14 8.69 -14.55
N LEU A 268 10.34 9.12 -14.96
CA LEU A 268 11.55 9.03 -14.16
C LEU A 268 11.43 9.77 -12.83
N HIS A 269 10.83 10.96 -12.83
CA HIS A 269 10.59 11.70 -11.59
C HIS A 269 9.74 10.89 -10.62
N GLN A 270 8.61 10.35 -11.08
CA GLN A 270 7.72 9.53 -10.26
C GLN A 270 8.41 8.24 -9.80
N LEU A 271 9.09 7.53 -10.69
CA LEU A 271 9.83 6.31 -10.37
C LEU A 271 10.95 6.56 -9.36
N SER A 272 11.66 7.68 -9.46
CA SER A 272 12.70 8.07 -8.50
C SER A 272 12.13 8.46 -7.13
N GLN A 273 10.90 8.97 -7.06
CA GLN A 273 10.23 9.25 -5.79
C GLN A 273 9.69 7.97 -5.14
N SER A 274 9.05 7.10 -5.93
CA SER A 274 8.48 5.84 -5.45
C SER A 274 9.55 4.81 -5.09
N TYR A 275 10.70 4.83 -5.78
CA TYR A 275 11.75 3.83 -5.67
C TYR A 275 13.15 4.47 -5.51
N GLY A 276 13.26 5.54 -4.71
CA GLY A 276 14.46 6.37 -4.63
C GLY A 276 15.77 5.67 -4.25
N GLU A 277 15.69 4.46 -3.69
CA GLU A 277 16.86 3.64 -3.41
C GLU A 277 17.38 2.84 -4.63
N LEU A 278 16.55 2.64 -5.65
CA LEU A 278 16.94 1.90 -6.86
C LEU A 278 17.72 2.83 -7.79
N LYS A 279 18.99 2.51 -8.03
CA LYS A 279 19.83 3.35 -8.90
C LYS A 279 19.51 3.18 -10.38
N CYS A 280 18.75 2.15 -10.77
CA CYS A 280 18.31 1.94 -12.15
C CYS A 280 17.49 3.12 -12.74
N PHE A 281 16.86 3.94 -11.89
CA PHE A 281 16.12 5.13 -12.32
C PHE A 281 16.93 6.44 -12.17
N GLN A 282 18.15 6.34 -11.64
CA GLN A 282 19.06 7.48 -11.46
C GLN A 282 20.08 7.58 -12.61
N TYR A 283 20.35 6.45 -13.27
CA TYR A 283 21.33 6.31 -14.34
C TYR A 283 20.71 5.68 -15.58
N TYR A 284 20.85 6.36 -16.72
CA TYR A 284 20.45 5.82 -18.01
C TYR A 284 21.32 6.38 -19.14
N GLU A 285 21.55 5.56 -20.16
CA GLU A 285 22.19 5.96 -21.41
C GLU A 285 21.21 5.82 -22.56
N MET A 286 21.47 6.39 -23.74
CA MET A 286 20.73 6.07 -24.97
C MET A 286 19.20 6.19 -24.84
N LEU A 287 18.70 7.27 -24.23
CA LEU A 287 17.27 7.54 -24.13
C LEU A 287 16.85 8.57 -25.19
N LEU A 288 15.84 8.23 -25.98
CA LEU A 288 15.18 9.13 -26.91
C LEU A 288 13.74 9.40 -26.45
N ASP A 289 13.48 10.65 -26.04
CA ASP A 289 12.13 11.12 -25.76
C ASP A 289 11.46 11.54 -27.07
N ILE A 290 10.54 10.71 -27.56
CA ILE A 290 9.83 10.89 -28.82
C ILE A 290 9.07 12.22 -28.84
N GLN A 291 8.59 12.72 -27.70
CA GLN A 291 7.89 13.99 -27.64
C GLN A 291 8.77 15.15 -28.15
N LYS A 292 10.08 15.11 -27.89
CA LYS A 292 11.01 16.17 -28.28
C LYS A 292 11.22 16.27 -29.79
N LEU A 293 10.98 15.18 -30.52
CA LEU A 293 11.06 15.15 -31.98
C LEU A 293 9.91 15.91 -32.66
N PHE A 294 8.80 16.14 -31.95
CA PHE A 294 7.57 16.70 -32.51
C PHE A 294 7.07 17.90 -31.70
N LYS A 295 7.80 19.02 -31.78
CA LYS A 295 7.39 20.29 -31.18
C LYS A 295 6.03 20.72 -31.76
N GLY A 296 5.05 20.95 -30.89
CA GLY A 296 3.70 21.40 -31.28
C GLY A 296 2.68 20.28 -31.55
N ALA A 297 3.00 19.00 -31.31
CA ALA A 297 1.99 17.95 -31.33
C ALA A 297 0.98 18.13 -30.17
N THR A 298 -0.31 18.23 -30.49
CA THR A 298 -1.40 18.33 -29.51
C THR A 298 -2.00 16.94 -29.24
N GLY A 299 -2.55 16.71 -28.03
CA GLY A 299 -3.27 15.47 -27.70
C GLY A 299 -2.45 14.32 -27.08
N GLY A 300 -1.18 14.56 -26.75
CA GLY A 300 -0.28 13.58 -26.11
C GLY A 300 0.14 12.45 -27.07
N LEU A 301 0.62 11.32 -26.52
CA LEU A 301 1.07 10.17 -27.31
C LEU A 301 -0.01 9.66 -28.28
N SER A 302 -1.28 9.63 -27.86
CA SER A 302 -2.40 9.26 -28.74
C SER A 302 -2.60 10.24 -29.90
N GLY A 303 -2.41 11.55 -29.68
CA GLY A 303 -2.52 12.54 -30.75
C GLY A 303 -1.37 12.40 -31.75
N LEU A 304 -0.17 12.17 -31.23
CA LEU A 304 1.01 11.87 -32.04
C LEU A 304 0.84 10.58 -32.86
N SER A 305 0.38 9.50 -32.23
CA SER A 305 0.07 8.24 -32.89
C SER A 305 -0.93 8.44 -34.02
N LYS A 306 -2.02 9.21 -33.81
CA LYS A 306 -2.99 9.51 -34.86
C LYS A 306 -2.36 10.26 -36.03
N LYS A 307 -1.47 11.21 -35.75
CA LYS A 307 -0.79 12.01 -36.78
C LYS A 307 0.19 11.18 -37.61
N ILE A 308 0.91 10.24 -37.00
CA ILE A 308 1.99 9.47 -37.67
C ILE A 308 1.48 8.15 -38.25
N LEU A 309 0.65 7.44 -37.50
CA LEU A 309 0.20 6.08 -37.81
C LEU A 309 -1.26 6.04 -38.31
N GLY A 310 -1.95 7.18 -38.36
CA GLY A 310 -3.36 7.28 -38.78
C GLY A 310 -4.39 6.91 -37.71
N ALA A 311 -3.97 6.32 -36.59
CA ALA A 311 -4.84 5.90 -35.49
C ALA A 311 -4.32 6.34 -34.12
N GLY A 312 -5.24 6.77 -33.25
CA GLY A 312 -4.94 7.13 -31.86
C GLY A 312 -5.07 5.94 -30.91
N LEU A 313 -4.51 6.08 -29.70
CA LEU A 313 -4.65 5.07 -28.65
C LEU A 313 -6.02 5.15 -27.98
N ASN A 314 -6.60 3.99 -27.66
CA ASN A 314 -7.85 3.92 -26.90
C ASN A 314 -7.60 4.29 -25.42
N LYS A 315 -8.05 5.47 -24.98
CA LYS A 315 -7.79 5.99 -23.62
C LYS A 315 -8.75 5.48 -22.54
N THR A 316 -9.71 4.63 -22.88
CA THR A 316 -10.80 4.20 -21.98
C THR A 316 -10.29 3.52 -20.70
N ARG A 317 -9.10 2.88 -20.74
CA ARG A 317 -8.51 2.17 -19.60
C ARG A 317 -7.43 2.95 -18.84
N ARG A 318 -7.10 4.17 -19.28
CA ARG A 318 -6.04 5.01 -18.67
C ARG A 318 -6.24 5.20 -17.17
N ASN A 319 -7.48 5.47 -16.75
CA ASN A 319 -7.86 5.73 -15.35
C ASN A 319 -8.57 4.52 -14.71
N SER A 320 -8.29 3.30 -15.17
CA SER A 320 -8.80 2.07 -14.54
C SER A 320 -8.05 1.74 -13.25
N ASN A 321 -8.56 0.79 -12.46
CA ASN A 321 -7.89 0.35 -11.24
C ASN A 321 -6.66 -0.52 -11.56
N TRP A 322 -5.48 0.09 -11.69
CA TRP A 322 -4.22 -0.60 -11.98
C TRP A 322 -3.69 -1.44 -10.79
N GLU A 323 -4.33 -1.36 -9.64
CA GLU A 323 -4.02 -2.17 -8.45
C GLU A 323 -4.82 -3.49 -8.43
N GLU A 324 -5.84 -3.64 -9.27
CA GLU A 324 -6.65 -4.86 -9.39
C GLU A 324 -5.80 -6.06 -9.84
N ARG A 325 -6.02 -7.24 -9.23
CA ARG A 325 -5.38 -8.49 -9.61
C ARG A 325 -6.41 -9.62 -9.73
N PRO A 326 -6.41 -10.42 -10.82
CA PRO A 326 -5.57 -10.24 -12.02
C PRO A 326 -5.98 -8.99 -12.81
N LEU A 327 -5.03 -8.38 -13.54
CA LEU A 327 -5.37 -7.32 -14.49
C LEU A 327 -6.32 -7.87 -15.55
N SER A 328 -7.34 -7.08 -15.90
CA SER A 328 -8.23 -7.41 -17.02
C SER A 328 -7.46 -7.45 -18.36
N GLN A 329 -8.00 -8.20 -19.33
CA GLN A 329 -7.40 -8.29 -20.66
C GLN A 329 -7.25 -6.90 -21.32
N ASN A 330 -8.27 -6.05 -21.18
CA ASN A 330 -8.25 -4.69 -21.72
C ASN A 330 -7.18 -3.79 -21.06
N GLN A 331 -6.87 -3.99 -19.77
CA GLN A 331 -5.78 -3.26 -19.10
C GLN A 331 -4.42 -3.71 -19.63
N LYS A 332 -4.22 -5.02 -19.80
CA LYS A 332 -2.98 -5.57 -20.37
C LYS A 332 -2.75 -5.04 -21.79
N GLU A 333 -3.79 -5.06 -22.62
CA GLU A 333 -3.74 -4.54 -23.99
C GLU A 333 -3.44 -3.05 -24.02
N TYR A 334 -4.09 -2.25 -23.17
CA TYR A 334 -3.80 -0.82 -23.06
C TYR A 334 -2.32 -0.58 -22.70
N ALA A 335 -1.81 -1.24 -21.66
CA ALA A 335 -0.42 -1.08 -21.21
C ALA A 335 0.59 -1.52 -22.30
N ALA A 336 0.32 -2.61 -23.00
CA ALA A 336 1.16 -3.09 -24.10
C ALA A 336 1.17 -2.10 -25.27
N LEU A 337 0.00 -1.55 -25.63
CA LEU A 337 -0.14 -0.59 -26.72
C LEU A 337 0.58 0.73 -26.42
N ASP A 338 0.48 1.24 -25.19
CA ASP A 338 1.14 2.50 -24.76
C ASP A 338 2.68 2.41 -24.87
N ALA A 339 3.24 1.20 -24.78
CA ALA A 339 4.67 0.95 -24.97
C ALA A 339 5.05 0.68 -26.44
N VAL A 340 4.38 -0.26 -27.12
CA VAL A 340 4.77 -0.71 -28.48
C VAL A 340 4.58 0.37 -29.53
N VAL A 341 3.62 1.28 -29.34
CA VAL A 341 3.36 2.39 -30.28
C VAL A 341 4.59 3.27 -30.48
N LEU A 342 5.44 3.43 -29.46
CA LEU A 342 6.67 4.21 -29.54
C LEU A 342 7.65 3.60 -30.55
N VAL A 343 7.71 2.26 -30.63
CA VAL A 343 8.54 1.53 -31.59
C VAL A 343 8.04 1.76 -33.01
N HIS A 344 6.72 1.69 -33.22
CA HIS A 344 6.11 1.96 -34.54
C HIS A 344 6.33 3.40 -34.99
N ILE A 345 6.14 4.38 -34.09
CA ILE A 345 6.43 5.79 -34.36
C ILE A 345 7.91 5.97 -34.73
N PHE A 346 8.83 5.39 -33.96
CA PHE A 346 10.26 5.51 -34.22
C PHE A 346 10.68 4.91 -35.57
N HIS A 347 10.15 3.75 -35.94
CA HIS A 347 10.44 3.16 -37.25
C HIS A 347 9.94 4.02 -38.41
N HIS A 348 8.76 4.63 -38.26
CA HIS A 348 8.23 5.56 -39.26
C HIS A 348 9.16 6.78 -39.42
N VAL A 349 9.61 7.37 -38.30
CA VAL A 349 10.54 8.51 -38.30
C VAL A 349 11.89 8.15 -38.91
N LYS A 350 12.45 6.99 -38.54
CA LYS A 350 13.75 6.52 -39.06
C LYS A 350 13.71 6.25 -40.57
N GLY A 351 12.56 5.84 -41.10
CA GLY A 351 12.36 5.50 -42.51
C GLY A 351 12.12 6.70 -43.44
N GLN A 352 11.81 7.88 -42.91
CA GLN A 352 11.47 9.06 -43.72
C GLN A 352 12.49 10.20 -43.53
N SER A 353 13.05 10.69 -44.63
CA SER A 353 14.02 11.81 -44.61
C SER A 353 13.39 13.20 -44.41
N GLN A 354 12.06 13.34 -44.37
CA GLN A 354 11.37 14.63 -44.53
C GLN A 354 10.03 14.80 -43.77
N PHE A 355 9.81 14.15 -42.62
CA PHE A 355 8.55 14.37 -41.87
C PHE A 355 8.77 15.14 -40.57
N GLY A 356 8.16 16.34 -40.50
CA GLY A 356 8.20 17.23 -39.33
C GLY A 356 8.85 18.60 -39.56
N VAL A 357 8.95 19.03 -40.81
CA VAL A 357 9.66 20.25 -41.22
C VAL A 357 8.70 21.45 -41.17
N THR A 358 8.82 22.30 -40.16
CA THR A 358 8.98 23.73 -40.47
C THR A 358 10.23 23.83 -41.34
N GLU A 359 10.05 24.27 -42.58
CA GLU A 359 10.99 24.33 -43.72
C GLU A 359 12.49 24.07 -43.42
N GLY A 360 13.07 23.06 -44.07
CA GLY A 360 14.52 22.90 -44.27
C GLY A 360 15.34 21.91 -43.43
N CYS A 361 14.86 21.33 -42.33
CA CYS A 361 15.75 20.56 -41.42
C CYS A 361 15.49 19.04 -41.42
N LYS A 362 16.48 18.22 -41.84
CA LYS A 362 16.47 16.77 -41.62
C LYS A 362 16.27 16.49 -40.12
N VAL A 363 15.31 15.64 -39.76
CA VAL A 363 15.10 15.25 -38.35
C VAL A 363 16.26 14.36 -37.90
N GLU A 364 17.31 14.98 -37.37
CA GLU A 364 18.45 14.27 -36.80
C GLU A 364 18.08 13.77 -35.40
N TRP A 365 17.27 12.72 -35.32
CA TRP A 365 16.82 12.12 -34.06
C TRP A 365 17.99 11.74 -33.13
N LYS A 366 19.18 11.46 -33.70
CA LYS A 366 20.40 11.16 -32.94
C LYS A 366 20.84 12.31 -32.03
N SER A 367 20.61 13.57 -32.41
CA SER A 367 20.95 14.74 -31.58
C SER A 367 20.05 14.92 -30.35
N HIS A 368 18.93 14.17 -30.29
CA HIS A 368 17.97 14.20 -29.19
C HIS A 368 18.13 13.02 -28.23
N ILE A 369 19.12 12.15 -28.46
CA ILE A 369 19.47 11.07 -27.54
C ILE A 369 20.20 11.68 -26.34
N VAL A 370 19.72 11.36 -25.14
CA VAL A 370 20.28 11.83 -23.88
C VAL A 370 20.83 10.66 -23.09
N SER A 371 21.97 10.89 -22.45
CA SER A 371 22.51 10.05 -21.37
C SER A 371 22.59 10.88 -20.10
N GLN A 372 22.15 10.34 -18.98
CA GLN A 372 22.28 10.94 -17.67
C GLN A 372 23.23 10.11 -16.81
N VAL A 373 24.43 10.66 -16.61
CA VAL A 373 25.44 10.14 -15.71
C VAL A 373 25.63 11.19 -14.63
N ASN A 374 25.11 10.96 -13.43
CA ASN A 374 25.35 11.87 -12.32
C ASN A 374 26.26 11.20 -11.28
N SER A 375 27.40 11.87 -11.06
CA SER A 375 28.36 11.64 -10.00
C SER A 375 27.71 11.88 -8.64
N SER A 376 27.70 10.84 -7.81
CA SER A 376 27.60 10.89 -6.34
C SER A 376 27.10 12.21 -5.74
N ARG A 377 25.79 12.35 -5.58
CA ARG A 377 25.25 13.12 -4.45
C ARG A 377 24.81 12.13 -3.39
N SER A 378 25.46 12.27 -2.24
CA SER A 378 25.21 11.54 -1.00
C SER A 378 23.72 11.44 -0.72
N PRO A 379 23.20 10.31 -0.20
CA PRO A 379 21.82 10.26 0.22
C PRO A 379 21.61 11.31 1.31
N LEU A 380 20.59 12.16 1.14
CA LEU A 380 19.97 12.80 2.28
C LEU A 380 19.52 11.66 3.20
N ARG A 381 20.24 11.51 4.32
CA ARG A 381 19.79 10.68 5.42
C ARG A 381 18.44 11.25 5.88
N PHE A 382 17.38 10.48 5.69
CA PHE A 382 16.09 10.68 6.34
C PHE A 382 16.07 9.88 7.64
#